data_AF-A0A327U164-F1
#
_entry.id   AF-A0A327U164-F1
#
_cell.length_a   1.000
_cell.length_b   1.000
_cell.length_c   1.000
_cell.angle_alpha   90.00
_cell.angle_beta   90.00
_cell.angle_gamma   90.00
#
_symmetry.space_group_name_H-M   'P 1'
#
loop_
_entity.id
_entity.type
_entity.pdbx_description
1 polymer ?
#
loop_
_entity_poly.entity_id
_entity_poly.type
_entity_poly.pdbx_seq_one_letter_code
_entity_poly.pdbx_strand_id
1 'polypeptide(L)'
;MSSQSPLQITVYESPEHEHHAVRHAIESFDLATDWGMPPSRTRTKGALRLGESYGNHHAPLGASDDLAARLRKDAPDTAFLLWQDPYFEEADGHYLAYVPRVGAFESSCNANGDPHIDLTDLIASLAATPTLTTAQWLAGPGVTVLGTRVREAIAIYEQATLAS
;
A
#
# COMPACT_ATOMS: atom_id res chain seq x y z
N MET A 1 7.99 -26.01 0.56
CA MET A 1 7.00 -24.96 0.86
C MET A 1 7.74 -23.65 0.72
N SER A 2 7.29 -22.75 -0.17
CA SER A 2 7.93 -21.45 -0.34
C SER A 2 7.58 -20.58 0.86
N SER A 3 8.58 -20.03 1.55
CA SER A 3 8.40 -19.02 2.60
C SER A 3 8.48 -17.60 2.03
N GLN A 4 8.19 -17.46 0.74
CA GLN A 4 8.34 -16.23 -0.02
C GLN A 4 7.13 -16.01 -0.91
N SER A 5 6.73 -14.76 -1.04
CA SER A 5 5.71 -14.30 -1.97
C SER A 5 6.10 -12.93 -2.54
N PRO A 6 5.53 -12.53 -3.68
CA PRO A 6 5.73 -11.20 -4.23
C PRO A 6 5.40 -10.09 -3.23
N LEU A 7 6.26 -9.08 -3.16
CA LEU A 7 6.08 -7.85 -2.39
C LEU A 7 6.18 -6.66 -3.34
N GLN A 8 5.28 -5.69 -3.18
CA GLN A 8 5.26 -4.46 -3.95
C GLN A 8 5.04 -3.25 -3.03
N ILE A 9 5.72 -2.14 -3.37
CA ILE A 9 5.44 -0.81 -2.85
C ILE A 9 5.19 0.18 -3.97
N THR A 10 4.24 1.09 -3.78
CA THR A 10 4.09 2.31 -4.58
C THR A 10 4.16 3.51 -3.63
N VAL A 11 5.08 4.44 -3.89
CA VAL A 11 5.23 5.66 -3.10
C VAL A 11 4.54 6.80 -3.82
N TYR A 12 3.50 7.40 -3.24
CA TYR A 12 2.71 8.45 -3.91
C TYR A 12 3.23 9.86 -3.62
N GLU A 13 3.66 10.09 -2.38
CA GLU A 13 4.14 11.38 -1.93
C GLU A 13 5.28 11.18 -0.93
N SER A 14 6.33 11.97 -1.05
CA SER A 14 7.46 11.95 -0.11
C SER A 14 8.16 13.31 -0.17
N PRO A 15 8.39 13.99 0.97
CA PRO A 15 9.21 15.19 1.01
C PRO A 15 10.65 14.91 0.54
N GLU A 16 11.27 15.85 -0.18
CA GLU A 16 12.62 15.66 -0.75
C GLU A 16 13.66 15.21 0.28
N HIS A 17 13.56 15.71 1.51
CA HIS A 17 14.50 15.34 2.59
C HIS A 17 14.35 13.88 3.04
N GLU A 18 13.22 13.23 2.79
CA GLU A 18 12.97 11.81 3.11
C GLU A 18 13.31 10.85 1.95
N HIS A 19 13.51 11.35 0.73
CA HIS A 19 13.76 10.50 -0.45
C HIS A 19 14.94 9.56 -0.28
N HIS A 20 15.96 9.96 0.47
CA HIS A 20 17.09 9.07 0.78
C HIS A 20 16.65 7.88 1.65
N ALA A 21 15.85 8.14 2.70
CA ALA A 21 15.36 7.09 3.59
C ALA A 21 14.43 6.11 2.86
N VAL A 22 13.53 6.63 2.02
CA VAL A 22 12.63 5.81 1.20
C VAL A 22 13.41 4.91 0.24
N ARG A 23 14.40 5.47 -0.49
CA ARG A 23 15.25 4.68 -1.39
C ARG A 23 16.04 3.62 -0.64
N HIS A 24 16.61 3.98 0.50
CA HIS A 24 17.34 3.03 1.31
C HIS A 24 16.44 1.87 1.77
N ALA A 25 15.18 2.14 2.11
CA ALA A 25 14.20 1.10 2.43
C ALA A 25 13.92 0.21 1.20
N ILE A 26 13.60 0.80 0.04
CA ILE A 26 13.39 0.05 -1.22
C ILE A 26 14.59 -0.86 -1.53
N GLU A 27 15.81 -0.33 -1.45
CA GLU A 27 17.03 -1.09 -1.71
C GLU A 27 17.29 -2.20 -0.67
N SER A 28 16.98 -1.95 0.61
CA SER A 28 17.19 -2.94 1.70
C SER A 28 16.26 -4.16 1.60
N PHE A 29 15.13 -4.03 0.90
CA PHE A 29 14.17 -5.10 0.65
C PHE A 29 14.30 -5.69 -0.77
N ASP A 30 15.38 -5.35 -1.48
CA ASP A 30 15.64 -5.75 -2.86
C ASP A 30 14.48 -5.42 -3.83
N LEU A 31 13.74 -4.34 -3.55
CA LEU A 31 12.64 -3.88 -4.38
C LEU A 31 13.17 -3.08 -5.57
N ALA A 32 12.64 -3.35 -6.76
CA ALA A 32 13.04 -2.69 -7.99
C ALA A 32 11.87 -2.57 -8.97
N THR A 33 11.95 -1.63 -9.90
CA THR A 33 10.90 -1.41 -10.91
C THR A 33 10.78 -2.57 -11.91
N ASP A 34 11.83 -3.37 -12.06
CA ASP A 34 11.89 -4.60 -12.83
C ASP A 34 11.60 -5.86 -11.97
N TRP A 35 11.03 -5.67 -10.77
CA TRP A 35 10.60 -6.75 -9.88
C TRP A 35 11.72 -7.65 -9.35
N GLY A 36 12.95 -7.13 -9.28
CA GLY A 36 14.11 -7.92 -8.82
C GLY A 36 14.59 -8.94 -9.85
N MET A 37 14.14 -8.83 -11.11
CA MET A 37 14.67 -9.61 -12.22
C MET A 37 16.17 -9.35 -12.42
N PRO A 38 16.95 -10.36 -12.85
CA PRO A 38 18.37 -10.17 -13.10
C PRO A 38 18.58 -9.04 -14.14
N PRO A 39 19.52 -8.12 -13.88
CA PRO A 39 19.55 -6.84 -14.56
C PRO A 39 19.81 -7.00 -16.06
N SER A 40 18.93 -6.47 -16.90
CA SER A 40 19.26 -6.16 -18.29
C SER A 40 20.13 -4.89 -18.36
N ARG A 41 21.33 -4.90 -17.74
CA ARG A 41 22.36 -3.84 -17.81
C ARG A 41 21.96 -2.39 -17.44
N THR A 42 20.71 -2.08 -17.12
CA THR A 42 20.26 -0.74 -16.69
C THR A 42 19.61 -0.82 -15.33
N ARG A 43 20.38 -1.21 -14.31
CA ARG A 43 20.03 -0.97 -12.91
C ARG A 43 20.12 0.54 -12.69
N THR A 44 19.07 1.29 -13.00
CA THR A 44 19.00 2.70 -12.65
C THR A 44 18.95 2.78 -11.13
N LYS A 45 20.12 2.98 -10.52
CA LYS A 45 20.26 3.70 -9.25
C LYS A 45 19.74 5.13 -9.46
N GLY A 46 18.44 5.24 -9.69
CA GLY A 46 17.75 6.47 -10.05
C GLY A 46 17.29 7.24 -8.82
N ALA A 47 16.81 8.46 -9.06
CA ALA A 47 16.00 9.17 -8.07
C ALA A 47 14.73 8.36 -7.74
N LEU A 48 14.17 8.57 -6.55
CA LEU A 48 12.85 8.04 -6.21
C LEU A 48 11.83 8.57 -7.23
N ARG A 49 11.04 7.68 -7.83
CA ARG A 49 9.99 8.04 -8.78
C ARG A 49 8.65 7.82 -8.10
N LEU A 50 7.99 8.92 -7.75
CA LEU A 50 6.67 8.90 -7.14
C LEU A 50 5.63 8.36 -8.13
N GLY A 51 4.67 7.59 -7.63
CA GLY A 51 3.65 6.88 -8.40
C GLY A 51 4.14 5.63 -9.12
N GLU A 52 5.44 5.31 -9.06
CA GLU A 52 5.98 4.08 -9.65
C GLU A 52 5.96 2.93 -8.63
N SER A 53 5.68 1.72 -9.11
CA SER A 53 5.69 0.51 -8.30
C SER A 53 7.07 -0.15 -8.34
N TYR A 54 7.56 -0.52 -7.16
CA TYR A 54 8.80 -1.26 -6.94
C TYR A 54 8.44 -2.62 -6.33
N GLY A 55 8.91 -3.71 -6.93
CA GLY A 55 8.54 -5.06 -6.54
C GLY A 55 9.73 -6.00 -6.34
N ASN A 56 9.47 -7.13 -5.69
CA ASN A 56 10.36 -8.27 -5.56
C ASN A 56 9.51 -9.55 -5.55
N HIS A 57 9.75 -10.48 -6.48
CA HIS A 57 8.99 -11.73 -6.59
C HIS A 57 9.20 -12.73 -5.43
N HIS A 58 10.28 -12.57 -4.66
CA HIS A 58 10.74 -13.56 -3.69
C HIS A 58 10.99 -12.94 -2.30
N ALA A 59 10.09 -12.06 -1.86
CA ALA A 59 10.20 -11.46 -0.54
C ALA A 59 9.76 -12.46 0.56
N PRO A 60 10.45 -12.52 1.72
CA PRO A 60 10.01 -13.31 2.86
C PRO A 60 8.58 -12.92 3.31
N LEU A 61 7.79 -13.88 3.77
CA LEU A 61 6.48 -13.59 4.37
C LEU A 61 6.63 -12.62 5.55
N GLY A 62 5.76 -11.61 5.63
CA GLY A 62 5.82 -10.56 6.66
C GLY A 62 6.75 -9.39 6.32
N ALA A 63 7.49 -9.44 5.20
CA ALA A 63 8.34 -8.34 4.78
C ALA A 63 7.58 -7.04 4.52
N SER A 64 6.28 -7.12 4.23
CA SER A 64 5.38 -5.96 4.14
C SER A 64 5.28 -5.19 5.46
N ASP A 65 5.15 -5.87 6.60
CA ASP A 65 5.10 -5.24 7.94
C ASP A 65 6.43 -4.58 8.29
N ASP A 66 7.53 -5.29 8.05
CA ASP A 66 8.87 -4.80 8.32
C ASP A 66 9.18 -3.54 7.49
N LEU A 67 8.80 -3.54 6.21
CA LEU A 67 8.97 -2.39 5.33
C LEU A 67 8.07 -1.22 5.75
N ALA A 68 6.82 -1.47 6.10
CA ALA A 68 5.91 -0.44 6.60
C ALA A 68 6.43 0.21 7.88
N ALA A 69 6.87 -0.60 8.85
CA ALA A 69 7.46 -0.14 10.10
C ALA A 69 8.73 0.69 9.85
N ARG A 70 9.56 0.26 8.90
CA ARG A 70 10.77 0.98 8.52
C ARG A 70 10.46 2.35 7.93
N LEU A 71 9.51 2.44 7.00
CA LEU A 71 9.11 3.69 6.37
C LEU A 71 8.46 4.64 7.36
N ARG A 72 7.54 4.17 8.21
CA ARG A 72 6.93 5.00 9.25
C ARG A 72 7.94 5.56 10.24
N LYS A 73 9.07 4.89 10.45
CA LYS A 73 10.15 5.33 11.34
C LYS A 73 11.10 6.31 10.66
N ASP A 74 11.57 6.00 9.45
CA ASP A 74 12.67 6.72 8.80
C ASP A 74 12.19 7.76 7.79
N ALA A 75 10.93 7.66 7.34
CA ALA A 75 10.27 8.56 6.40
C ALA A 75 8.79 8.78 6.81
N PRO A 76 8.53 9.31 8.03
CA PRO A 76 7.18 9.41 8.60
C PRO A 76 6.21 10.28 7.79
N ASP A 77 6.72 11.21 6.99
CA ASP A 77 5.93 12.11 6.14
C ASP A 77 5.74 11.58 4.70
N THR A 78 6.07 10.32 4.45
CA THR A 78 5.88 9.66 3.15
C THR A 78 4.56 8.90 3.08
N ALA A 79 3.79 9.11 2.01
CA ALA A 79 2.57 8.37 1.70
C ALA A 79 2.86 7.21 0.73
N PHE A 80 2.43 6.01 1.08
CA PHE A 80 2.72 4.80 0.32
C PHE A 80 1.62 3.75 0.42
N LEU A 81 1.64 2.82 -0.53
CA LEU A 81 0.84 1.61 -0.57
C LEU A 81 1.80 0.41 -0.66
N LEU A 82 1.56 -0.58 0.18
CA LEU A 82 2.26 -1.86 0.22
C LEU A 82 1.26 -2.98 -0.02
N TRP A 83 1.72 -3.99 -0.75
CA TRP A 83 1.00 -5.24 -0.89
C TRP A 83 2.01 -6.39 -0.97
N GLN A 84 1.74 -7.46 -0.22
CA GLN A 84 2.39 -8.75 -0.34
C GLN A 84 1.37 -9.84 -0.72
N ASP A 85 1.66 -10.57 -1.78
CA ASP A 85 0.80 -11.64 -2.30
C ASP A 85 0.57 -12.75 -1.25
N PRO A 86 -0.58 -13.42 -1.32
CA PRO A 86 -0.80 -14.65 -0.57
C PRO A 86 0.25 -15.71 -0.95
N TYR A 87 0.71 -16.47 0.04
CA TYR A 87 1.76 -17.47 -0.18
C TYR A 87 1.25 -18.76 -0.87
N PHE A 88 -0.07 -18.94 -0.96
CA PHE A 88 -0.78 -20.00 -1.67
C PHE A 88 -2.24 -19.56 -1.94
N GLU A 89 -2.96 -20.23 -2.83
CA GLU A 89 -4.25 -19.76 -3.37
C GLU A 89 -5.34 -19.50 -2.31
N GLU A 90 -5.35 -20.27 -1.22
CA GLU A 90 -6.32 -20.13 -0.13
C GLU A 90 -5.82 -19.27 1.03
N ALA A 91 -4.60 -18.72 0.97
CA ALA A 91 -4.14 -17.71 1.91
C ALA A 91 -4.67 -16.34 1.54
N ASP A 92 -4.77 -15.48 2.55
CA ASP A 92 -4.84 -14.06 2.37
C ASP A 92 -3.42 -13.48 2.22
N GLY A 93 -3.26 -12.54 1.29
CA GLY A 93 -2.12 -11.65 1.22
C GLY A 93 -2.25 -10.52 2.24
N HIS A 94 -1.29 -9.60 2.23
CA HIS A 94 -1.31 -8.44 3.11
C HIS A 94 -1.32 -7.14 2.31
N TYR A 95 -2.24 -6.25 2.63
CA TYR A 95 -2.39 -4.93 2.03
C TYR A 95 -2.29 -3.86 3.10
N LEU A 96 -1.47 -2.84 2.86
CA LEU A 96 -1.29 -1.73 3.79
C LEU A 96 -1.14 -0.42 3.02
N ALA A 97 -2.00 0.53 3.32
CA ALA A 97 -1.89 1.91 2.84
C ALA A 97 -1.60 2.84 4.01
N TYR A 98 -0.70 3.79 3.82
CA TYR A 98 -0.34 4.78 4.84
C TYR A 98 -0.33 6.19 4.27
N VAL A 99 -0.99 7.09 4.99
CA VAL A 99 -1.02 8.52 4.69
C VAL A 99 -0.63 9.30 5.94
N PRO A 100 0.46 10.07 5.92
CA PRO A 100 0.93 10.84 7.06
C PRO A 100 -0.15 11.74 7.64
N ARG A 101 -0.25 11.78 8.98
CA ARG A 101 -1.24 12.55 9.75
C ARG A 101 -2.72 12.17 9.54
N VAL A 102 -3.02 11.27 8.61
CA VAL A 102 -4.37 10.71 8.40
C VAL A 102 -4.48 9.35 9.08
N GLY A 103 -3.54 8.44 8.80
CA GLY A 103 -3.53 7.12 9.40
C GLY A 103 -3.05 6.02 8.46
N ALA A 104 -3.18 4.78 8.91
CA ALA A 104 -2.95 3.58 8.12
C ALA A 104 -4.26 2.79 7.94
N PHE A 105 -4.41 2.17 6.79
CA PHE A 105 -5.42 1.16 6.54
C PHE A 105 -4.70 -0.16 6.24
N GLU A 106 -5.12 -1.24 6.91
CA GLU A 106 -4.50 -2.55 6.83
C GLU A 106 -5.59 -3.60 6.62
N SER A 107 -5.39 -4.52 5.67
CA SER A 107 -6.31 -5.63 5.45
C SER A 107 -5.63 -6.80 4.74
N SER A 108 -6.30 -7.96 4.74
CA SER A 108 -6.04 -9.06 3.81
C SER A 108 -6.26 -8.63 2.36
N CYS A 109 -5.62 -9.30 1.40
CA CYS A 109 -5.89 -9.09 -0.03
C CYS A 109 -5.79 -10.38 -0.85
N ASN A 110 -6.39 -10.38 -2.03
CA ASN A 110 -6.29 -11.49 -2.97
C ASN A 110 -4.98 -11.44 -3.79
N ALA A 111 -4.79 -12.42 -4.67
CA ALA A 111 -3.62 -12.52 -5.57
C ALA A 111 -3.51 -11.40 -6.63
N ASN A 112 -4.54 -10.57 -6.80
CA ASN A 112 -4.48 -9.38 -7.66
C ASN A 112 -4.16 -8.10 -6.87
N GLY A 113 -4.01 -8.20 -5.55
CA GLY A 113 -3.74 -7.07 -4.67
C GLY A 113 -4.95 -6.23 -4.36
N ASP A 114 -6.13 -6.75 -4.67
CA ASP A 114 -7.36 -6.13 -4.24
C ASP A 114 -7.55 -6.46 -2.75
N PRO A 115 -7.62 -5.45 -1.87
CA PRO A 115 -7.88 -5.66 -0.46
C PRO A 115 -9.26 -6.27 -0.26
N HIS A 116 -9.36 -7.23 0.65
CA HIS A 116 -10.62 -7.64 1.25
C HIS A 116 -11.04 -6.53 2.20
N ILE A 117 -11.96 -5.67 1.78
CA ILE A 117 -12.41 -4.54 2.60
C ILE A 117 -13.63 -4.98 3.41
N ASP A 118 -13.52 -5.04 4.73
CA ASP A 118 -14.72 -5.00 5.59
C ASP A 118 -15.25 -3.57 5.57
N LEU A 119 -16.43 -3.42 4.97
CA LEU A 119 -17.08 -2.14 4.77
C LEU A 119 -17.53 -1.48 6.07
N THR A 120 -17.89 -2.26 7.07
CA THR A 120 -18.32 -1.74 8.37
C THR A 120 -17.12 -1.12 9.10
N ASP A 121 -15.99 -1.83 9.10
CA ASP A 121 -14.75 -1.37 9.73
C ASP A 121 -14.16 -0.17 9.01
N LEU A 122 -14.22 -0.14 7.67
CA LEU A 122 -13.78 1.01 6.88
C LEU A 122 -14.60 2.26 7.22
N ILE A 123 -15.93 2.14 7.27
CA ILE A 123 -16.82 3.27 7.63
C ILE A 123 -16.51 3.74 9.06
N ALA A 124 -16.34 2.82 10.01
CA ALA A 124 -15.99 3.15 11.39
C ALA A 124 -14.62 3.86 11.49
N SER A 125 -13.61 3.37 10.79
CA SER A 125 -12.26 3.97 10.76
C SER A 125 -12.26 5.38 10.15
N LEU A 126 -13.01 5.59 9.08
CA LEU A 126 -13.14 6.90 8.46
C LEU A 126 -13.90 7.88 9.37
N ALA A 127 -14.95 7.42 10.05
CA ALA A 127 -15.71 8.22 11.01
C ALA A 127 -14.89 8.60 12.26
N ALA A 128 -13.90 7.78 12.62
CA ALA A 128 -13.03 8.01 13.77
C ALA A 128 -11.85 8.96 13.48
N THR A 129 -11.51 9.22 12.22
CA THR A 129 -10.38 10.09 11.84
C THR A 129 -10.76 11.58 11.95
N PRO A 130 -10.22 12.36 12.90
CA PRO A 130 -10.70 13.72 13.13
C PRO A 130 -9.85 14.73 12.36
N THR A 131 -10.27 15.07 11.13
CA THR A 131 -10.03 16.38 10.46
C THR A 131 -10.60 16.45 9.03
N LEU A 132 -10.96 15.31 8.43
CA LEU A 132 -11.61 15.24 7.12
C LEU A 132 -12.74 14.22 7.18
N THR A 133 -13.94 14.58 6.72
CA THR A 133 -15.00 13.60 6.50
C THR A 133 -14.61 12.63 5.39
N THR A 134 -15.23 11.45 5.32
CA THR A 134 -15.04 10.51 4.19
C THR A 134 -15.14 11.21 2.83
N ALA A 135 -16.11 12.11 2.67
CA ALA A 135 -16.30 12.89 1.45
C ALA A 135 -15.11 13.83 1.15
N GLN A 136 -14.52 14.43 2.18
CA GLN A 136 -13.34 15.31 2.03
C GLN A 136 -12.06 14.54 1.76
N TRP A 137 -11.90 13.37 2.39
CA TRP A 137 -10.79 12.46 2.13
C TRP A 137 -10.82 11.95 0.68
N LEU A 138 -12.01 11.55 0.21
CA LEU A 138 -12.24 11.14 -1.19
C LEU A 138 -12.12 12.30 -2.18
N ALA A 139 -12.43 13.54 -1.80
CA ALA A 139 -12.26 14.69 -2.68
C ALA A 139 -10.81 15.20 -2.78
N GLY A 140 -9.90 14.70 -1.94
CA GLY A 140 -8.50 15.11 -1.85
C GLY A 140 -7.51 14.01 -2.30
N PRO A 141 -6.32 13.93 -1.69
CA PRO A 141 -5.30 12.89 -2.00
C PRO A 141 -5.83 11.45 -1.85
N GLY A 142 -6.89 11.24 -1.07
CA GLY A 142 -7.55 9.94 -0.93
C GLY A 142 -8.09 9.40 -2.25
N VAL A 143 -8.52 10.25 -3.20
CA VAL A 143 -8.94 9.81 -4.55
C VAL A 143 -7.79 9.17 -5.33
N THR A 144 -6.56 9.61 -5.09
CA THR A 144 -5.35 9.16 -5.80
C THR A 144 -4.73 7.92 -5.15
N VAL A 145 -4.85 7.79 -3.82
CA VAL A 145 -4.20 6.74 -3.03
C VAL A 145 -5.07 5.49 -2.85
N LEU A 146 -6.40 5.65 -2.72
CA LEU A 146 -7.34 4.56 -2.36
C LEU A 146 -8.76 4.71 -2.94
N GLY A 147 -9.09 5.86 -3.53
CA GLY A 147 -10.49 6.29 -3.68
C GLY A 147 -11.32 5.48 -4.65
N THR A 148 -10.76 4.87 -5.71
CA THR A 148 -11.58 4.10 -6.66
C THR A 148 -12.12 2.81 -6.04
N ARG A 149 -11.26 2.01 -5.37
CA ARG A 149 -11.68 0.76 -4.72
C ARG A 149 -12.56 1.00 -3.49
N VAL A 150 -12.21 2.01 -2.69
CA VAL A 150 -13.04 2.43 -1.57
C VAL A 150 -14.41 2.94 -2.05
N ARG A 151 -14.47 3.70 -3.15
CA ARG A 151 -15.74 4.17 -3.73
C ARG A 151 -16.59 3.02 -4.25
N GLU A 152 -15.99 2.06 -4.95
CA GLU A 152 -16.69 0.87 -5.43
C GLU A 152 -17.31 0.09 -4.27
N ALA A 153 -16.54 -0.14 -3.21
CA ALA A 153 -17.00 -0.88 -2.04
C ALA A 153 -18.13 -0.12 -1.29
N ILE A 154 -17.97 1.19 -1.04
CA ILE A 154 -19.01 2.01 -0.38
C ILE A 154 -20.31 2.04 -1.21
N ALA A 155 -20.22 2.20 -2.53
CA ALA A 155 -21.40 2.26 -3.40
C ALA A 155 -22.20 0.95 -3.37
N ILE A 156 -21.53 -0.20 -3.32
CA ILE A 156 -22.18 -1.52 -3.19
C ILE A 156 -22.89 -1.63 -1.83
N TYR A 157 -22.24 -1.20 -0.75
CA TYR A 157 -22.83 -1.23 0.59
C TYR A 157 -24.09 -0.38 0.69
N GLU A 158 -24.04 0.87 0.22
CA GLU A 158 -25.18 1.79 0.24
C GLU A 158 -26.36 1.25 -0.57
N GLN A 159 -26.10 0.64 -1.72
CA GLN A 159 -27.14 -0.04 -2.51
C GLN A 159 -27.78 -1.20 -1.75
N ALA A 160 -26.99 -2.00 -1.03
CA ALA A 160 -27.49 -3.11 -0.23
C ALA A 160 -28.29 -2.63 1.00
N THR A 161 -27.86 -1.55 1.67
CA THR A 161 -28.58 -1.00 2.84
C THR A 161 -29.85 -0.25 2.46
N LEU A 162 -29.91 0.40 1.29
CA LEU A 162 -31.13 1.05 0.79
C LEU A 162 -32.18 0.06 0.25
N ALA A 163 -31.77 -1.17 -0.05
CA ALA A 163 -32.65 -2.26 -0.49
C ALA A 163 -33.17 -3.15 0.66
N SER A 164 -32.75 -2.87 1.90
CA SER A 164 -33.11 -3.58 3.13
C SER A 164 -34.11 -2.79 3.97
#